data_AF-A0A0J5P652-F1
#
_entry.id   AF-A0A0J5P652-F1
#
_cell.length_a   1.000
_cell.length_b   1.000
_cell.length_c   1.000
_cell.angle_alpha   90.00
_cell.angle_beta   90.00
_cell.angle_gamma   90.00
#
_symmetry.space_group_name_H-M   'P 1'
#
loop_
_entity.id
_entity.type
_entity.pdbx_description
1 polymer ?
#
loop_
_entity_poly.entity_id
_entity_poly.type
_entity_poly.pdbx_seq_one_letter_code
_entity_poly.pdbx_strand_id
1 'polypeptide(L)'
;MPYVRPFESKNIGNNQYEIMTGYRHLHDMLSRDWLPSCCFGFFNTEFLRRHGLQFREDIKIGEDAVFMTEVLTCEPEKTVIEVGRVFYHYRLRPHSLTTTKNDIAKLVNLFEVSQLFISFYEKQRAVQANEQMLIDLQRIAAINYGSAYRYQYLSYTPENKAKVRHYFTPEIIRFMQRFLSYEVIL
;
A
#
# COMPACT_ATOMS: atom_id res chain seq x y z
N MET A 1 -1.41 12.84 -22.47
CA MET A 1 -0.04 12.42 -22.08
C MET A 1 -0.15 11.17 -21.23
N PRO A 2 0.78 10.20 -21.34
CA PRO A 2 0.87 9.13 -20.35
C PRO A 2 1.13 9.73 -18.97
N TYR A 3 0.47 9.18 -17.94
CA TYR A 3 0.69 9.60 -16.57
C TYR A 3 2.13 9.27 -16.15
N VAL A 4 2.89 10.28 -15.74
CA VAL A 4 4.23 10.11 -15.17
C VAL A 4 4.09 10.18 -13.66
N ARG A 5 4.42 9.07 -12.97
CA ARG A 5 4.46 9.02 -11.51
C ARG A 5 5.46 10.09 -11.01
N PRO A 6 5.03 11.13 -10.26
CA PRO A 6 5.99 12.03 -9.62
C PRO A 6 6.82 11.29 -8.57
N PHE A 7 7.96 11.87 -8.19
CA PHE A 7 8.73 11.40 -7.05
C PHE A 7 7.94 11.57 -5.74
N GLU A 8 8.17 10.68 -4.79
CA GLU A 8 7.52 10.73 -3.48
C GLU A 8 7.94 12.00 -2.77
N SER A 9 9.25 12.22 -2.68
CA SER A 9 9.81 13.48 -2.23
C SER A 9 9.46 14.62 -3.17
N LYS A 10 8.91 15.67 -2.58
CA LYS A 10 8.71 16.97 -3.22
C LYS A 10 10.01 17.78 -3.43
N ASN A 11 11.13 17.34 -2.85
CA ASN A 11 12.39 18.07 -2.85
C ASN A 11 13.32 17.70 -4.00
N ILE A 12 12.97 16.66 -4.78
CA ILE A 12 13.81 16.18 -5.87
C ILE A 12 13.12 16.31 -7.22
N GLY A 13 13.92 16.62 -8.23
CA GLY A 13 13.58 16.53 -9.64
C GLY A 13 14.37 15.42 -10.34
N ASN A 14 14.34 15.45 -11.68
CA ASN A 14 15.04 14.47 -12.49
C ASN A 14 16.56 14.49 -12.23
N ASN A 15 17.16 13.30 -12.12
CA ASN A 15 18.59 13.07 -11.85
C ASN A 15 19.10 13.63 -10.52
N GLN A 16 18.21 13.88 -9.55
CA GLN A 16 18.57 14.21 -8.17
C GLN A 16 18.32 13.02 -7.24
N TYR A 17 18.75 13.12 -5.98
CA TYR A 17 18.41 12.14 -4.95
C TYR A 17 18.14 12.84 -3.62
N GLU A 18 17.38 12.19 -2.75
CA GLU A 18 17.22 12.61 -1.36
C GLU A 18 17.39 11.42 -0.42
N ILE A 19 18.03 11.69 0.70
CA ILE A 19 18.16 10.76 1.82
C ILE A 19 17.11 11.14 2.86
N MET A 20 16.32 10.17 3.28
CA MET A 20 15.23 10.37 4.24
C MET A 20 15.04 9.12 5.12
N THR A 21 14.22 9.22 6.15
CA THR A 21 13.81 8.06 6.93
C THR A 21 12.74 7.25 6.18
N GLY A 22 12.63 5.96 6.50
CA GLY A 22 11.54 5.11 5.99
C GLY A 22 10.16 5.66 6.33
N TYR A 23 10.03 6.27 7.50
CA TYR A 23 8.79 6.87 7.99
C TYR A 23 8.39 8.06 7.11
N ARG A 24 9.35 8.95 6.82
CA ARG A 24 9.12 10.09 5.92
C ARG A 24 8.78 9.62 4.51
N HIS A 25 9.51 8.63 3.99
CA HIS A 25 9.25 8.09 2.65
C HIS A 25 7.84 7.47 2.55
N LEU A 26 7.42 6.72 3.57
CA LEU A 26 6.06 6.17 3.64
C LEU A 26 5.02 7.29 3.66
N HIS A 27 5.20 8.29 4.53
CA HIS A 27 4.28 9.43 4.62
C HIS A 27 4.10 10.16 3.28
N ASP A 28 5.21 10.50 2.62
CA ASP A 28 5.22 11.21 1.35
C ASP A 28 4.49 10.39 0.27
N MET A 29 4.67 9.07 0.24
CA MET A 29 3.96 8.17 -0.67
C MET A 29 2.45 8.09 -0.38
N LEU A 30 2.07 7.92 0.89
CA LEU A 30 0.65 7.82 1.27
C LEU A 30 -0.09 9.15 1.08
N SER A 31 0.58 10.29 1.12
CA SER A 31 -0.02 11.61 0.83
C SER A 31 -0.61 11.73 -0.58
N ARG A 32 -0.23 10.80 -1.47
CA ARG A 32 -0.69 10.69 -2.86
C ARG A 32 -1.65 9.52 -3.09
N ASP A 33 -2.18 8.91 -2.03
CA ASP A 33 -3.00 7.70 -2.07
C ASP A 33 -2.30 6.49 -2.73
N TRP A 34 -0.97 6.40 -2.60
CA TRP A 34 -0.19 5.29 -3.17
C TRP A 34 0.16 4.24 -2.13
N LEU A 35 0.07 2.97 -2.53
CA LEU A 35 0.56 1.85 -1.73
C LEU A 35 2.06 1.65 -1.96
N PRO A 36 2.81 1.31 -0.91
CA PRO A 36 4.20 0.88 -1.05
C PRO A 36 4.26 -0.42 -1.85
N SER A 37 5.28 -0.56 -2.72
CA SER A 37 5.49 -1.76 -3.54
C SER A 37 6.98 -1.98 -3.75
N CYS A 38 7.41 -3.24 -3.71
CA CYS A 38 8.83 -3.62 -3.71
C CYS A 38 9.48 -3.50 -5.09
N CYS A 39 8.70 -3.32 -6.16
CA CYS A 39 9.18 -3.32 -7.54
C CYS A 39 10.07 -2.12 -7.91
N PHE A 40 10.20 -1.14 -7.00
CA PHE A 40 10.86 0.14 -7.28
C PHE A 40 12.14 0.38 -6.48
N GLY A 41 12.65 -0.64 -5.76
CA GLY A 41 13.76 -0.45 -4.83
C GLY A 41 14.82 -1.54 -4.88
N PHE A 42 16.02 -1.18 -4.42
CA PHE A 42 17.08 -2.12 -4.05
C PHE A 42 17.17 -2.16 -2.52
N PHE A 43 17.48 -3.34 -1.97
CA PHE A 43 17.52 -3.56 -0.53
C PHE A 43 18.91 -4.01 -0.11
N ASN A 44 19.39 -3.48 1.01
CA ASN A 44 20.57 -4.01 1.67
C ASN A 44 20.23 -5.41 2.23
N THR A 45 20.90 -6.45 1.75
CA THR A 45 20.62 -7.83 2.15
C THR A 45 20.86 -8.09 3.64
N GLU A 46 21.89 -7.47 4.23
CA GLU A 46 22.19 -7.62 5.66
C GLU A 46 21.09 -7.00 6.51
N PHE A 47 20.57 -5.84 6.10
CA PHE A 47 19.40 -5.23 6.74
C PHE A 47 18.19 -6.17 6.74
N LEU A 48 17.87 -6.80 5.59
CA LEU A 48 16.73 -7.72 5.51
C LEU A 48 16.92 -8.93 6.45
N ARG A 49 18.12 -9.53 6.45
CA ARG A 49 18.44 -10.69 7.30
C ARG A 49 18.36 -10.35 8.78
N ARG A 50 18.95 -9.24 9.20
CA ARG A 50 18.97 -8.79 10.61
C ARG A 50 17.56 -8.60 11.18
N HIS A 51 16.62 -8.12 10.37
CA HIS A 51 15.24 -7.88 10.79
C HIS A 51 14.28 -9.04 10.43
N GLY A 52 14.77 -10.14 9.87
CA GLY A 52 13.95 -11.29 9.49
C GLY A 52 12.88 -10.96 8.43
N LEU A 53 13.15 -9.98 7.56
CA LEU A 53 12.19 -9.48 6.58
C LEU A 53 12.17 -10.38 5.34
N GLN A 54 11.01 -10.94 5.04
CA GLN A 54 10.76 -11.83 3.91
C GLN A 54 9.33 -11.64 3.39
N PHE A 55 9.09 -12.01 2.13
CA PHE A 55 7.73 -12.04 1.63
C PHE A 55 6.91 -13.08 2.39
N ARG A 56 5.65 -12.73 2.65
CA ARG A 56 4.67 -13.63 3.23
C ARG A 56 4.07 -14.51 2.15
N GLU A 57 4.46 -15.79 2.12
CA GLU A 57 4.00 -16.76 1.12
C GLU A 57 2.51 -17.14 1.27
N ASP A 58 1.91 -16.85 2.43
CA ASP A 58 0.48 -17.06 2.67
C ASP A 58 -0.41 -15.99 2.01
N ILE A 59 0.17 -14.87 1.57
CA ILE A 59 -0.54 -13.78 0.91
C ILE A 59 -0.45 -13.94 -0.60
N LYS A 60 -1.59 -14.08 -1.28
CA LYS A 60 -1.63 -14.26 -2.74
C LYS A 60 -1.56 -12.96 -3.53
N ILE A 61 -2.02 -11.86 -2.93
CA ILE A 61 -2.14 -10.54 -3.58
C ILE A 61 -1.85 -9.46 -2.53
N GLY A 62 -0.94 -8.54 -2.84
CA GLY A 62 -0.61 -7.41 -1.97
C GLY A 62 0.51 -7.74 -0.96
N GLU A 63 1.19 -8.86 -1.16
CA GLU A 63 2.39 -9.27 -0.42
C GLU A 63 3.51 -8.24 -0.54
N ASP A 64 3.61 -7.57 -1.67
CA ASP A 64 4.60 -6.51 -1.93
C ASP A 64 4.36 -5.28 -1.06
N ALA A 65 3.10 -4.89 -0.89
CA ALA A 65 2.70 -3.80 -0.02
C ALA A 65 2.92 -4.14 1.46
N VAL A 66 2.62 -5.37 1.86
CA VAL A 66 2.90 -5.84 3.22
C VAL A 66 4.40 -5.82 3.51
N PHE A 67 5.20 -6.45 2.65
CA PHE A 67 6.65 -6.49 2.79
C PHE A 67 7.25 -5.08 2.87
N MET A 68 6.86 -4.19 1.96
CA MET A 68 7.39 -2.83 1.98
C MET A 68 6.97 -2.02 3.20
N THR A 69 5.76 -2.25 3.72
CA THR A 69 5.31 -1.62 4.96
C THR A 69 6.19 -2.06 6.12
N GLU A 70 6.47 -3.35 6.25
CA GLU A 70 7.40 -3.86 7.27
C GLU A 70 8.80 -3.28 7.09
N VAL A 71 9.31 -3.27 5.85
CA VAL A 71 10.62 -2.70 5.51
C VAL A 71 10.72 -1.23 5.91
N LEU A 72 9.69 -0.42 5.68
CA LEU A 72 9.70 1.03 5.96
C LEU A 72 9.42 1.37 7.43
N THR A 73 8.82 0.45 8.19
CA THR A 73 8.34 0.72 9.56
C THR A 73 9.04 -0.09 10.64
N CYS A 74 9.93 -1.03 10.30
CA CYS A 74 10.63 -1.86 11.28
C CYS A 74 11.66 -1.11 12.14
N GLU A 75 12.09 0.08 11.71
CA GLU A 75 13.06 0.94 12.40
C GLU A 75 12.76 2.42 12.06
N PRO A 76 12.61 3.32 13.07
CA PRO A 76 12.33 4.74 12.83
C PRO A 76 13.38 5.46 11.98
N GLU A 77 14.66 5.20 12.26
CA GLU A 77 15.80 5.87 11.64
C GLU A 77 16.33 5.16 10.38
N LYS A 78 15.60 4.15 9.89
CA LYS A 78 15.96 3.44 8.67
C LYS A 78 16.13 4.43 7.53
N THR A 79 17.32 4.46 6.95
CA THR A 79 17.64 5.31 5.81
C THR A 79 17.03 4.76 4.51
N VAL A 80 16.39 5.64 3.75
CA VAL A 80 15.91 5.43 2.38
C VAL A 80 16.56 6.49 1.49
N ILE A 81 17.00 6.06 0.31
CA ILE A 81 17.50 6.96 -0.73
C ILE A 81 16.51 6.90 -1.88
N GLU A 82 15.79 7.99 -2.11
CA GLU A 82 14.96 8.12 -3.32
C GLU A 82 15.82 8.74 -4.43
N VAL A 83 15.79 8.11 -5.61
CA VAL A 83 16.53 8.58 -6.78
C VAL A 83 15.53 9.06 -7.83
N GLY A 84 15.69 10.30 -8.27
CA GLY A 84 14.87 10.99 -9.27
C GLY A 84 15.08 10.47 -10.69
N ARG A 85 15.11 9.15 -10.89
CA ARG A 85 15.31 8.51 -12.18
C ARG A 85 14.49 7.23 -12.29
N VAL A 86 13.87 7.03 -13.45
CA VAL A 86 13.09 5.84 -13.75
C VAL A 86 14.03 4.75 -14.27
N PHE A 87 14.14 3.65 -13.51
CA PHE A 87 14.94 2.48 -13.88
C PHE A 87 14.09 1.27 -14.29
N TYR A 88 12.78 1.32 -14.03
CA TYR A 88 11.88 0.17 -14.21
C TYR A 88 10.67 0.54 -15.06
N HIS A 89 10.36 -0.30 -16.04
CA HIS A 89 9.16 -0.17 -16.89
C HIS A 89 8.29 -1.41 -16.71
N TYR A 90 7.10 -1.22 -16.13
CA TYR A 90 6.13 -2.29 -15.97
C TYR A 90 5.46 -2.61 -17.31
N ARG A 91 5.47 -3.88 -17.72
CA ARG A 91 4.75 -4.32 -18.92
C ARG A 91 3.36 -4.82 -18.56
N LEU A 92 2.33 -4.10 -18.98
CA LEU A 92 0.96 -4.58 -18.92
C LEU A 92 0.75 -5.72 -19.92
N ARG A 93 0.10 -6.80 -19.48
CA ARG A 93 -0.24 -7.96 -20.30
C ARG A 93 -1.68 -8.36 -20.05
N PRO A 94 -2.44 -8.77 -21.09
CA PRO A 94 -3.74 -9.39 -20.89
C PRO A 94 -3.65 -10.61 -19.98
N HIS A 95 -4.70 -10.87 -19.20
CA HIS A 95 -4.83 -12.02 -18.29
C HIS A 95 -3.77 -12.10 -17.19
N SER A 96 -3.08 -10.99 -16.89
CA SER A 96 -2.24 -10.87 -15.70
C SER A 96 -3.09 -10.81 -14.43
N LEU A 97 -2.47 -11.05 -13.27
CA LEU A 97 -3.08 -10.79 -11.96
C LEU A 97 -3.66 -9.36 -11.87
N THR A 98 -2.99 -8.38 -12.45
CA THR A 98 -3.39 -6.97 -12.44
C THR A 98 -4.46 -6.59 -13.46
N THR A 99 -4.74 -7.43 -14.47
CA THR A 99 -5.69 -7.12 -15.56
C THR A 99 -6.92 -8.04 -15.58
N THR A 100 -6.86 -9.20 -14.93
CA THR A 100 -8.02 -10.08 -14.74
C THR A 100 -9.02 -9.45 -13.76
N LYS A 101 -10.24 -9.19 -14.25
CA LYS A 101 -11.36 -8.60 -13.48
C LYS A 101 -12.32 -9.68 -12.98
N ASN A 102 -13.33 -9.28 -12.19
CA ASN A 102 -14.44 -10.14 -11.73
C ASN A 102 -14.06 -11.34 -10.85
N ASP A 103 -12.86 -11.32 -10.26
CA ASP A 103 -12.42 -12.35 -9.34
C ASP A 103 -12.66 -11.91 -7.90
N ILE A 104 -13.72 -12.45 -7.27
CA ILE A 104 -14.10 -12.15 -5.88
C ILE A 104 -12.95 -12.47 -4.90
N ALA A 105 -12.16 -13.50 -5.17
CA ALA A 105 -11.06 -13.87 -4.29
C ALA A 105 -10.06 -12.74 -4.13
N LYS A 106 -9.87 -11.89 -5.17
CA LYS A 106 -8.99 -10.72 -5.07
C LYS A 106 -9.50 -9.69 -4.09
N LEU A 107 -10.80 -9.41 -4.09
CA LEU A 107 -11.39 -8.48 -3.13
C LEU A 107 -11.21 -9.03 -1.71
N VAL A 108 -11.50 -10.31 -1.49
CA VAL A 108 -11.34 -10.94 -0.18
C VAL A 108 -9.89 -10.86 0.31
N ASN A 109 -8.92 -11.18 -0.56
CA ASN A 109 -7.48 -11.07 -0.23
C ASN A 109 -7.10 -9.63 0.13
N LEU A 110 -7.61 -8.62 -0.60
CA LEU A 110 -7.34 -7.23 -0.25
C LEU A 110 -7.92 -6.86 1.13
N PHE A 111 -9.10 -7.37 1.50
CA PHE A 111 -9.65 -7.17 2.84
C PHE A 111 -8.80 -7.84 3.92
N GLU A 112 -8.30 -9.05 3.68
CA GLU A 112 -7.37 -9.75 4.58
C GLU A 112 -6.06 -8.96 4.77
N VAL A 113 -5.49 -8.44 3.68
CA VAL A 113 -4.30 -7.58 3.72
C VAL A 113 -4.56 -6.28 4.51
N SER A 114 -5.76 -5.69 4.37
CA SER A 114 -6.12 -4.52 5.19
C SER A 114 -6.15 -4.85 6.69
N GLN A 115 -6.56 -6.06 7.08
CA GLN A 115 -6.49 -6.49 8.48
C GLN A 115 -5.04 -6.66 8.96
N LEU A 116 -4.12 -7.08 8.08
CA LEU A 116 -2.69 -7.11 8.40
C LEU A 116 -2.14 -5.71 8.66
N PHE A 117 -2.49 -4.72 7.84
CA PHE A 117 -2.10 -3.32 8.10
C PHE A 117 -2.66 -2.79 9.42
N ILE A 118 -3.90 -3.14 9.77
CA ILE A 118 -4.48 -2.81 11.08
C ILE A 118 -3.66 -3.47 12.21
N SER A 119 -3.23 -4.72 12.04
CA SER A 119 -2.38 -5.41 13.02
C SER A 119 -1.02 -4.72 13.21
N PHE A 120 -0.45 -4.14 12.13
CA PHE A 120 0.78 -3.35 12.22
C PHE A 120 0.57 -2.07 13.01
N TYR A 121 -0.53 -1.36 12.78
CA TYR A 121 -0.93 -0.22 13.60
C TYR A 121 -1.03 -0.60 15.08
N GLU A 122 -1.72 -1.69 15.42
CA GLU A 122 -1.89 -2.14 16.80
C GLU A 122 -0.55 -2.48 17.48
N LYS A 123 0.35 -3.17 16.76
CA LYS A 123 1.70 -3.47 17.22
C LYS A 123 2.51 -2.21 17.50
N GLN A 124 2.47 -1.23 16.59
CA GLN A 124 3.22 0.02 16.72
C GLN A 124 2.62 0.93 17.80
N ARG A 125 1.29 0.91 17.98
CA ARG A 125 0.62 1.63 19.07
C ARG A 125 1.04 1.11 20.44
N ALA A 126 1.17 -0.22 20.59
CA ALA A 126 1.58 -0.85 21.84
C ALA A 126 2.98 -0.44 22.30
N VAL A 127 3.89 -0.14 21.36
CA VAL A 127 5.26 0.32 21.65
C VAL A 127 5.41 1.85 21.64
N GLN A 128 4.30 2.59 21.66
CA GLN A 128 4.26 4.05 21.68
C GLN A 128 5.06 4.69 20.52
N ALA A 129 4.91 4.14 19.31
CA ALA A 129 5.46 4.77 18.11
C ALA A 129 4.92 6.20 17.93
N ASN A 130 5.62 7.00 17.11
CA ASN A 130 5.21 8.39 16.86
C ASN A 130 3.80 8.47 16.24
N GLU A 131 3.09 9.55 16.51
CA GLU A 131 1.69 9.72 16.10
C GLU A 131 1.51 9.68 14.58
N GLN A 132 2.44 10.29 13.83
CA GLN A 132 2.37 10.33 12.37
C GLN A 132 2.44 8.92 11.75
N MET A 133 3.29 8.04 12.28
CA MET A 133 3.41 6.65 11.85
C MET A 133 2.12 5.88 12.11
N LEU A 134 1.48 6.12 13.26
CA LEU A 134 0.20 5.50 13.57
C LEU A 134 -0.89 5.95 12.58
N ILE A 135 -0.91 7.23 12.21
CA ILE A 135 -1.81 7.76 11.18
C ILE A 135 -1.50 7.13 9.81
N ASP A 136 -0.23 7.01 9.44
CA ASP A 136 0.21 6.44 8.17
C ASP A 136 -0.17 4.95 8.05
N LEU A 137 -0.03 4.17 9.13
CA LEU A 137 -0.47 2.76 9.18
C LEU A 137 -1.99 2.59 9.09
N GLN A 138 -2.77 3.56 9.58
CA GLN A 138 -4.21 3.57 9.34
C GLN A 138 -4.52 3.96 7.89
N ARG A 139 -3.81 4.95 7.35
CA ARG A 139 -4.01 5.44 5.98
C ARG A 139 -3.69 4.36 4.95
N ILE A 140 -2.64 3.57 5.12
CA ILE A 140 -2.32 2.46 4.19
C ILE A 140 -3.43 1.40 4.16
N ALA A 141 -4.02 1.05 5.31
CA ALA A 141 -5.18 0.16 5.36
C ALA A 141 -6.38 0.76 4.60
N ALA A 142 -6.64 2.06 4.77
CA ALA A 142 -7.71 2.75 4.06
C ALA A 142 -7.47 2.77 2.54
N ILE A 143 -6.25 3.06 2.07
CA ILE A 143 -5.89 3.02 0.65
C ILE A 143 -6.06 1.60 0.07
N ASN A 144 -5.73 0.56 0.84
CA ASN A 144 -5.91 -0.82 0.41
C ASN A 144 -7.39 -1.21 0.29
N TYR A 145 -8.24 -0.83 1.26
CA TYR A 145 -9.70 -0.92 1.09
C TYR A 145 -10.20 -0.12 -0.13
N GLY A 146 -9.63 1.06 -0.34
CA GLY A 146 -9.89 1.90 -1.52
C GLY A 146 -9.57 1.18 -2.82
N SER A 147 -8.49 0.41 -2.84
CA SER A 147 -8.10 -0.42 -3.98
C SER A 147 -9.09 -1.56 -4.21
N ALA A 148 -9.56 -2.22 -3.14
CA ALA A 148 -10.62 -3.22 -3.22
C ALA A 148 -11.93 -2.62 -3.78
N TYR A 149 -12.30 -1.41 -3.35
CA TYR A 149 -13.49 -0.73 -3.87
C TYR A 149 -13.33 -0.32 -5.34
N ARG A 150 -12.34 0.50 -5.67
CA ARG A 150 -12.22 1.13 -6.99
C ARG A 150 -11.86 0.13 -8.09
N TYR A 151 -10.92 -0.77 -7.80
CA TYR A 151 -10.37 -1.65 -8.83
C TYR A 151 -11.05 -3.02 -8.88
N GLN A 152 -11.71 -3.44 -7.80
CA GLN A 152 -12.47 -4.68 -7.78
C GLN A 152 -13.98 -4.41 -7.79
N TYR A 153 -14.55 -3.92 -6.68
CA TYR A 153 -15.99 -3.77 -6.51
C TYR A 153 -16.70 -3.01 -7.62
N LEU A 154 -16.20 -1.82 -7.99
CA LEU A 154 -16.82 -0.99 -9.04
C LEU A 154 -16.81 -1.68 -10.41
N SER A 155 -15.84 -2.56 -10.66
CA SER A 155 -15.70 -3.30 -11.91
C SER A 155 -16.56 -4.57 -11.98
N TYR A 156 -17.12 -5.00 -10.85
CA TYR A 156 -17.87 -6.25 -10.74
C TYR A 156 -19.25 -6.18 -11.39
N THR A 157 -19.71 -7.34 -11.87
CA THR A 157 -21.11 -7.56 -12.26
C THR A 157 -22.05 -7.34 -11.07
N PRO A 158 -23.35 -7.04 -11.30
CA PRO A 158 -24.32 -6.90 -10.20
C PRO A 158 -24.37 -8.13 -9.27
N GLU A 159 -24.27 -9.34 -9.83
CA GLU A 159 -24.24 -10.58 -9.07
C GLU A 159 -23.01 -10.63 -8.12
N ASN A 160 -21.82 -10.32 -8.63
CA ASN A 160 -20.61 -10.31 -7.81
C ASN A 160 -20.63 -9.18 -6.78
N LYS A 161 -21.19 -8.00 -7.12
CA LYS A 161 -21.40 -6.91 -6.15
C LYS A 161 -22.28 -7.36 -4.99
N ALA A 162 -23.40 -8.04 -5.26
CA ALA A 162 -24.29 -8.56 -4.22
C ALA A 162 -23.57 -9.54 -3.28
N LYS A 163 -22.72 -10.42 -3.83
CA LYS A 163 -21.94 -11.39 -3.04
C LYS A 163 -20.96 -10.73 -2.08
N VAL A 164 -20.34 -9.62 -2.45
CA VAL A 164 -19.25 -9.00 -1.66
C VAL A 164 -19.65 -7.73 -0.92
N ARG A 165 -20.86 -7.21 -1.14
CA ARG A 165 -21.33 -5.95 -0.52
C ARG A 165 -21.21 -5.96 1.00
N HIS A 166 -21.43 -7.12 1.62
CA HIS A 166 -21.36 -7.30 3.07
C HIS A 166 -19.98 -7.01 3.68
N TYR A 167 -18.90 -7.07 2.90
CA TYR A 167 -17.56 -6.69 3.37
C TYR A 167 -17.46 -5.17 3.64
N PHE A 168 -18.21 -4.34 2.93
CA PHE A 168 -18.19 -2.88 3.12
C PHE A 168 -19.19 -2.47 4.20
N THR A 169 -18.87 -2.79 5.46
CA THR A 169 -19.71 -2.38 6.60
C THR A 169 -19.72 -0.86 6.78
N PRO A 170 -20.72 -0.29 7.47
CA PRO A 170 -20.73 1.15 7.77
C PRO A 170 -19.44 1.63 8.47
N GLU A 171 -18.85 0.80 9.32
CA GLU A 171 -17.58 1.08 10.02
C GLU A 171 -16.42 1.20 9.03
N ILE A 172 -16.32 0.27 8.08
CA ILE A 172 -15.28 0.26 7.05
C ILE A 172 -15.45 1.45 6.11
N ILE A 173 -16.68 1.78 5.72
CA ILE A 173 -16.97 2.95 4.88
C ILE A 173 -16.54 4.23 5.61
N ARG A 174 -16.94 4.41 6.88
CA ARG A 174 -16.52 5.58 7.68
C ARG A 174 -15.00 5.64 7.84
N PHE A 175 -14.36 4.50 8.05
CA PHE A 175 -12.90 4.40 8.14
C PHE A 175 -12.23 4.85 6.83
N MET A 176 -12.70 4.36 5.69
CA MET A 176 -12.23 4.78 4.37
C MET A 176 -12.41 6.29 4.16
N GLN A 177 -13.60 6.82 4.42
CA GLN A 177 -13.94 8.24 4.25
C GLN A 177 -13.12 9.18 5.14
N ARG A 178 -12.58 8.70 6.26
CA ARG A 178 -11.67 9.47 7.11
C ARG A 178 -10.35 9.82 6.41
N PHE A 179 -9.87 8.95 5.51
CA PHE A 179 -8.55 9.06 4.91
C PHE A 179 -8.56 9.33 3.41
N LEU A 180 -9.61 8.89 2.71
CA LEU A 180 -9.70 8.94 1.25
C LEU A 180 -10.50 10.16 0.78
N SER A 181 -10.09 10.73 -0.35
CA SER A 181 -10.67 11.95 -0.94
C SER A 181 -11.98 11.74 -1.70
N TYR A 182 -12.52 10.51 -1.72
CA TYR A 182 -13.68 10.15 -2.52
C TYR A 182 -14.72 9.37 -1.70
N GLU A 183 -15.97 9.44 -2.17
CA GLU A 183 -17.09 8.74 -1.56
C GLU A 183 -17.14 7.26 -1.98
N VAL A 184 -17.57 6.41 -1.05
CA VAL A 184 -17.83 4.98 -1.28
C VAL A 184 -19.33 4.78 -1.40
N ILE A 185 -19.80 4.44 -2.60
CA ILE A 185 -21.22 4.24 -2.92
C ILE A 185 -21.38 2.78 -3.35
N LEU A 186 -22.22 2.03 -2.63
CA LEU A 186 -22.42 0.57 -2.80
C LEU A 186 -23.71 0.23 -3.53
#